data_AF-A0A7K1Y794-F1
#
_entry.id   AF-A0A7K1Y794-F1
#
_cell.length_a   1.000
_cell.length_b   1.000
_cell.length_c   1.000
_cell.angle_alpha   90.00
_cell.angle_beta   90.00
_cell.angle_gamma   90.00
#
_symmetry.space_group_name_H-M   'P 1'
#
loop_
_entity.id
_entity.type
_entity.pdbx_description
1 polymer ?
#
loop_
_entity_poly.entity_id
_entity_poly.type
_entity_poly.pdbx_seq_one_letter_code
_entity_poly.pdbx_strand_id
1 'polypeptide(L)'
;MYWFHNTLFSANLQTHTATIRLTFAYTGYTRSGSDIQLIIKLIQLYKDHPEKNCRNCGKELHGRSDQVFCNDTCRNTYNRGKRRESQGSLDPYIAKVIRVIQRNHQIMIRYMPGGEPRVISRYELIDAGFHFKYFTSISITRKQEIYHYCFDRGWKELENGKILLVFSFEQLEI
;
A
#
# COMPACT_ATOMS: atom_id res chain seq x y z
N MET A 1 -14.96 52.76 -6.99
CA MET A 1 -16.28 53.28 -7.35
C MET A 1 -16.87 52.34 -8.40
N TYR A 2 -17.94 51.61 -8.02
CA TYR A 2 -18.88 50.83 -8.86
C TYR A 2 -18.33 49.66 -9.70
N TRP A 3 -18.55 48.39 -9.28
CA TRP A 3 -19.78 47.56 -9.43
C TRP A 3 -20.04 47.24 -10.93
N PHE A 4 -20.18 46.00 -11.45
CA PHE A 4 -21.15 44.95 -11.13
C PHE A 4 -20.79 43.59 -11.81
N HIS A 5 -20.93 42.49 -11.05
CA HIS A 5 -21.64 41.22 -11.36
C HIS A 5 -21.30 40.33 -12.58
N ASN A 6 -20.62 39.22 -12.30
CA ASN A 6 -21.14 37.84 -12.27
C ASN A 6 -22.32 37.47 -13.20
N THR A 7 -22.11 36.49 -14.09
CA THR A 7 -23.14 35.52 -14.50
C THR A 7 -22.49 34.16 -14.77
N LEU A 8 -22.61 33.25 -13.81
CA LEU A 8 -22.62 31.81 -14.05
C LEU A 8 -23.96 31.46 -14.69
N PHE A 9 -24.00 30.71 -15.80
CA PHE A 9 -25.05 29.70 -16.02
C PHE A 9 -24.64 28.67 -17.09
N SER A 10 -24.29 27.50 -16.58
CA SER A 10 -24.47 26.13 -17.06
C SER A 10 -24.57 25.75 -18.55
N ALA A 11 -23.82 24.68 -18.84
CA ALA A 11 -24.23 23.44 -19.53
C ALA A 11 -24.66 23.50 -21.01
N ASN A 12 -23.87 22.83 -21.86
CA ASN A 12 -24.24 21.48 -22.31
C ASN A 12 -23.10 20.86 -23.13
N LEU A 13 -22.48 19.82 -22.58
CA LEU A 13 -21.60 18.92 -23.30
C LEU A 13 -22.45 17.76 -23.82
N GLN A 14 -22.98 17.88 -25.04
CA GLN A 14 -23.38 16.73 -25.85
C GLN A 14 -23.81 17.20 -27.24
N THR A 15 -22.98 16.95 -28.23
CA THR A 15 -23.24 15.96 -29.29
C THR A 15 -22.13 16.00 -30.33
N HIS A 16 -21.80 14.83 -30.84
CA HIS A 16 -20.77 14.56 -31.82
C HIS A 16 -20.93 15.42 -33.09
N THR A 17 -19.80 15.64 -33.79
CA THR A 17 -19.65 16.34 -35.08
C THR A 17 -19.58 17.87 -35.03
N ALA A 18 -18.61 18.40 -34.28
CA ALA A 18 -18.15 19.77 -34.48
C ALA A 18 -16.79 19.73 -35.19
N THR A 19 -16.82 20.07 -36.47
CA THR A 19 -15.69 20.61 -37.23
C THR A 19 -14.79 21.40 -36.30
N ILE A 20 -13.51 21.05 -36.22
CA ILE A 20 -12.51 21.83 -35.50
C ILE A 20 -12.32 23.15 -36.24
N ARG A 21 -13.26 24.10 -36.06
CA ARG A 21 -12.95 25.52 -36.04
C ARG A 21 -12.26 25.76 -34.70
N LEU A 22 -10.98 25.42 -34.62
CA LEU A 22 -10.10 26.08 -33.68
C LEU A 22 -10.01 27.52 -34.17
N THR A 23 -10.84 28.38 -33.58
CA THR A 23 -10.61 29.81 -33.56
C THR A 23 -9.17 30.04 -33.12
N PHE A 24 -8.35 30.47 -34.07
CA PHE A 24 -7.06 31.12 -33.83
C PHE A 24 -7.33 32.36 -32.99
N ALA A 25 -7.33 32.20 -31.68
CA ALA A 25 -7.43 33.28 -30.72
C ALA A 25 -6.36 33.10 -29.64
N TYR A 26 -5.11 32.87 -30.04
CA TYR A 26 -3.94 33.18 -29.23
C TYR A 26 -2.86 33.74 -30.17
N THR A 27 -2.72 35.07 -30.10
CA THR A 27 -1.51 35.88 -30.30
C THR A 27 -0.56 35.51 -31.43
N GLY A 28 -0.37 36.47 -32.36
CA GLY A 28 0.41 36.35 -33.59
C GLY A 28 1.68 35.50 -33.48
N TYR A 29 1.73 34.45 -34.30
CA TYR A 29 2.91 33.63 -34.47
C TYR A 29 3.24 33.56 -35.96
N THR A 30 4.34 34.21 -36.30
CA THR A 30 4.86 34.38 -37.66
C THR A 30 5.38 33.06 -38.21
N ARG A 31 5.13 32.87 -39.50
CA ARG A 31 5.48 31.73 -40.35
C ARG A 31 6.99 31.45 -40.35
N SER A 32 7.46 30.52 -39.51
CA SER A 32 8.77 29.86 -39.66
C SER A 32 8.58 28.35 -39.75
N GLY A 33 9.31 27.67 -40.64
CA GLY A 33 9.15 26.22 -40.89
C GLY A 33 9.40 25.33 -39.66
N SER A 34 10.06 25.85 -38.63
CA SER A 34 10.30 25.21 -37.33
C SER A 34 9.04 25.01 -36.49
N ASP A 35 8.03 25.87 -36.67
CA ASP A 35 6.84 25.91 -35.81
C ASP A 35 5.81 24.84 -36.20
N ILE A 36 5.71 24.57 -37.51
CA ILE A 36 4.90 23.47 -38.03
C ILE A 36 5.49 22.13 -37.59
N GLN A 37 6.82 21.99 -37.55
CA GLN A 37 7.48 20.77 -37.08
C GLN A 37 7.24 20.54 -35.58
N LEU A 38 7.20 21.60 -34.77
CA LEU A 38 6.86 21.49 -33.35
C LEU A 38 5.40 21.06 -33.15
N ILE A 39 4.47 21.62 -33.93
CA ILE A 39 3.05 21.23 -33.88
C ILE A 39 2.86 19.78 -34.35
N ILE A 40 3.51 19.36 -35.44
CA ILE A 40 3.49 17.97 -35.91
C ILE A 40 4.07 17.02 -34.85
N LYS A 41 5.19 17.40 -34.21
CA LYS A 41 5.80 16.63 -33.12
C LYS A 41 4.90 16.54 -31.89
N LEU A 42 4.18 17.61 -31.53
CA LEU A 42 3.20 17.60 -30.44
C LEU A 42 1.97 16.77 -30.79
N ILE A 43 1.49 16.80 -32.03
CA ILE A 43 0.39 15.95 -32.51
C ILE A 43 0.82 14.46 -32.54
N GLN A 44 2.08 14.17 -32.90
CA GLN A 44 2.67 12.83 -32.83
C GLN A 44 2.81 12.35 -31.37
N LEU A 45 3.34 13.20 -30.48
CA LEU A 45 3.44 12.92 -29.04
C LEU A 45 2.07 12.72 -28.37
N TYR A 46 1.01 13.39 -28.87
CA TYR A 46 -0.36 13.20 -28.38
C TYR A 46 -1.03 11.95 -28.99
N LYS A 47 -0.60 11.49 -30.18
CA LYS A 47 -1.01 10.20 -30.76
C LYS A 47 -0.38 9.01 -30.04
N ASP A 48 0.81 9.19 -29.47
CA ASP A 48 1.49 8.18 -28.65
C ASP A 48 0.95 8.20 -27.21
N HIS A 49 -0.33 7.94 -27.02
CA HIS A 49 -0.77 7.44 -25.72
C HIS A 49 -0.11 6.08 -25.52
N PRO A 50 0.68 5.86 -24.44
CA PRO A 50 1.35 4.59 -24.23
C PRO A 50 0.28 3.51 -24.18
N GLU A 51 0.38 2.54 -25.09
CA GLU A 51 -0.53 1.41 -25.15
C GLU A 51 -0.71 0.86 -23.75
N LYS A 52 -1.96 0.92 -23.29
CA LYS A 52 -2.25 0.66 -21.89
C LYS A 52 -2.21 -0.83 -21.69
N ASN A 53 -1.03 -1.35 -21.39
CA ASN A 53 -0.81 -2.78 -21.33
C ASN A 53 -1.07 -3.34 -19.93
N CYS A 54 -1.59 -4.57 -19.89
CA CYS A 54 -1.82 -5.29 -18.66
C CYS A 54 -0.48 -5.50 -17.93
N ARG A 55 -0.42 -5.08 -16.67
CA ARG A 55 0.80 -5.20 -15.86
C ARG A 55 1.28 -6.65 -15.62
N ASN A 56 0.42 -7.65 -15.85
CA ASN A 56 0.76 -9.07 -15.70
C ASN A 56 1.19 -9.74 -17.02
N CYS A 57 0.40 -9.57 -18.09
CA CYS A 57 0.55 -10.34 -19.33
C CYS A 57 0.92 -9.50 -20.55
N GLY A 58 1.07 -8.18 -20.39
CA GLY A 58 1.46 -7.27 -21.46
C GLY A 58 0.38 -7.00 -22.53
N LYS A 59 -0.77 -7.68 -22.49
CA LYS A 59 -1.87 -7.47 -23.45
C LYS A 59 -2.42 -6.05 -23.35
N GLU A 60 -2.74 -5.46 -24.50
CA GLU A 60 -3.44 -4.18 -24.58
C GLU A 60 -4.78 -4.22 -23.83
N LEU A 61 -5.09 -3.15 -23.10
CA LEU A 61 -6.32 -3.02 -22.32
C LEU A 61 -7.33 -2.19 -23.11
N HIS A 62 -8.42 -2.85 -23.53
CA HIS A 62 -9.58 -2.19 -24.10
C HIS A 62 -10.64 -2.02 -23.02
N GLY A 63 -10.62 -0.89 -22.31
CA GLY A 63 -11.55 -0.65 -21.22
C GLY A 63 -11.34 0.69 -20.54
N ARG A 64 -11.78 0.81 -19.29
CA ARG A 64 -11.75 2.09 -18.57
C ARG A 64 -10.33 2.67 -18.50
N SER A 65 -10.25 3.99 -18.46
CA SER A 65 -8.99 4.75 -18.38
C SER A 65 -8.15 4.46 -17.12
N ASP A 66 -8.69 3.79 -16.09
CA ASP A 66 -7.99 3.39 -14.86
C ASP A 66 -7.66 1.87 -14.78
N GLN A 67 -8.14 1.06 -15.72
CA GLN A 67 -7.86 -0.38 -15.76
C GLN A 67 -6.36 -0.71 -15.80
N VAL A 68 -5.90 -1.58 -14.89
CA VAL A 68 -4.49 -2.02 -14.78
C VAL A 68 -4.28 -3.46 -15.26
N PHE A 69 -5.34 -4.27 -15.23
CA PHE A 69 -5.31 -5.70 -15.55
C PHE A 69 -6.40 -6.05 -16.55
N CYS A 70 -6.13 -7.01 -17.45
CA CYS A 70 -7.10 -7.43 -18.46
C CYS A 70 -8.22 -8.32 -17.89
N ASN A 71 -7.97 -9.00 -16.77
CA ASN A 71 -8.94 -9.83 -16.05
C ASN A 71 -8.50 -10.09 -14.60
N ASP A 72 -9.40 -10.66 -13.79
CA ASP A 72 -9.15 -11.01 -12.40
C ASP A 72 -8.03 -12.04 -12.23
N THR A 73 -7.88 -12.96 -13.17
CA THR A 73 -6.77 -13.93 -13.17
C THR A 73 -5.43 -13.22 -13.23
N CYS A 74 -5.25 -12.26 -14.14
CA CYS A 74 -4.03 -11.47 -14.26
C CYS A 74 -3.76 -10.62 -13.03
N ARG A 75 -4.80 -10.02 -12.44
CA ARG A 75 -4.67 -9.28 -11.17
C ARG A 75 -4.15 -10.20 -10.05
N ASN A 76 -4.76 -11.37 -9.91
CA ASN A 76 -4.41 -12.33 -8.87
C ASN A 76 -3.01 -12.92 -9.05
N THR A 77 -2.64 -13.29 -10.28
CA THR A 77 -1.32 -13.83 -10.61
C THR A 77 -0.22 -12.80 -10.35
N TYR A 78 -0.41 -11.56 -10.82
CA TYR A 78 0.54 -10.48 -10.57
C TYR A 78 0.73 -10.23 -9.07
N ASN A 79 -0.37 -10.14 -8.32
CA ASN A 79 -0.32 -9.92 -6.86
C ASN A 79 0.32 -11.10 -6.13
N ARG A 80 0.13 -12.35 -6.58
CA ARG A 80 0.81 -13.53 -6.03
C ARG A 80 2.31 -13.49 -6.34
N GLY A 81 2.71 -13.11 -7.55
CA GLY A 81 4.10 -12.92 -7.97
C GLY A 81 4.80 -11.89 -7.09
N LYS A 82 4.23 -10.68 -6.99
CA LYS A 82 4.70 -9.60 -6.10
C LYS A 82 4.85 -10.06 -4.64
N ARG A 83 3.88 -10.80 -4.11
CA ARG A 83 3.95 -11.35 -2.75
C ARG A 83 5.09 -12.34 -2.57
N ARG A 84 5.36 -13.19 -3.57
CA ARG A 84 6.48 -14.14 -3.56
C ARG A 84 7.82 -13.40 -3.63
N GLU A 85 7.97 -12.46 -4.56
CA GLU A 85 9.15 -11.60 -4.66
C GLU A 85 9.44 -10.88 -3.34
N SER A 86 8.41 -10.30 -2.71
CA SER A 86 8.56 -9.62 -1.41
C SER A 86 8.91 -10.55 -0.24
N GLN A 87 8.67 -11.85 -0.36
CA GLN A 87 8.97 -12.85 0.68
C GLN A 87 10.36 -13.46 0.54
N GLY A 88 11.09 -13.19 -0.55
CA GLY A 88 12.41 -13.73 -0.81
C GLY A 88 12.43 -15.24 -1.07
N SER A 89 13.63 -15.83 -1.05
CA SER A 89 13.91 -17.27 -1.24
C SER A 89 13.63 -18.13 0.00
N LEU A 90 12.89 -17.60 0.99
CA LEU A 90 12.57 -18.31 2.22
C LEU A 90 11.64 -19.50 1.94
N ASP A 91 11.89 -20.60 2.64
CA ASP A 91 10.99 -21.76 2.63
C ASP A 91 9.54 -21.33 3.00
N PRO A 92 8.50 -21.84 2.31
CA PRO A 92 7.11 -21.42 2.54
C PRO A 92 6.62 -21.60 3.99
N TYR A 93 7.09 -22.63 4.69
CA TYR A 93 6.76 -22.88 6.08
C TYR A 93 7.44 -21.85 6.98
N ILE A 94 8.74 -21.60 6.79
CA ILE A 94 9.48 -20.56 7.54
C ILE A 94 8.81 -19.20 7.35
N ALA A 95 8.46 -18.82 6.11
CA ALA A 95 7.76 -17.58 5.83
C ALA A 95 6.39 -17.51 6.54
N LYS A 96 5.68 -18.64 6.71
CA LYS A 96 4.43 -18.69 7.48
C LYS A 96 4.66 -18.42 8.97
N VAL A 97 5.67 -19.04 9.56
CA VAL A 97 6.04 -18.82 10.97
C VAL A 97 6.43 -17.36 11.21
N ILE A 98 7.29 -16.80 10.35
CA ILE A 98 7.71 -15.39 10.44
C ILE A 98 6.49 -14.45 10.40
N ARG A 99 5.52 -14.69 9.50
CA ARG A 99 4.28 -13.89 9.46
C ARG A 99 3.47 -13.96 10.75
N VAL A 100 3.46 -15.10 11.43
CA VAL A 100 2.76 -15.24 12.72
C VAL A 100 3.48 -14.45 13.80
N ILE A 101 4.81 -14.56 13.87
CA ILE A 101 5.64 -13.81 14.83
C ILE A 101 5.48 -12.29 14.59
N GLN A 102 5.52 -11.84 13.33
CA GLN A 102 5.28 -10.43 12.98
C GLN A 102 3.89 -9.97 13.40
N ARG A 103 2.85 -10.80 13.20
CA ARG A 103 1.50 -10.48 13.68
C ARG A 103 1.44 -10.36 15.20
N ASN A 104 2.05 -11.30 15.93
CA ASN A 104 2.15 -11.24 17.39
C ASN A 104 2.84 -9.95 17.85
N HIS A 105 3.95 -9.59 17.21
CA HIS A 105 4.69 -8.35 17.48
C HIS A 105 3.83 -7.09 17.27
N GLN A 106 3.11 -7.00 16.15
CA GLN A 106 2.20 -5.89 15.86
C GLN A 106 1.03 -5.80 16.85
N ILE A 107 0.49 -6.94 17.28
CA ILE A 107 -0.54 -6.97 18.32
C ILE A 107 0.02 -6.38 19.63
N MET A 108 1.23 -6.77 20.03
CA MET A 108 1.87 -6.20 21.22
C MET A 108 2.16 -4.70 21.10
N ILE A 109 2.54 -4.20 19.91
CA ILE A 109 2.65 -2.75 19.65
C ILE A 109 1.31 -2.06 19.88
N ARG A 110 0.21 -2.62 19.34
CA ARG A 110 -1.12 -2.04 19.47
C ARG A 110 -1.58 -1.94 20.93
N TYR A 111 -1.26 -2.95 21.74
CA TYR A 111 -1.61 -2.96 23.16
C TYR A 111 -0.66 -2.14 24.03
N MET A 112 0.58 -1.93 23.60
CA MET A 112 1.61 -1.15 24.28
C MET A 112 2.22 -0.05 23.36
N PRO A 113 1.43 0.96 22.96
CA PRO A 113 1.91 1.99 22.03
C PRO A 113 3.09 2.79 22.60
N GLY A 114 3.14 3.01 23.92
CA GLY A 114 4.24 3.68 24.61
C GLY A 114 5.36 2.76 25.10
N GLY A 115 5.27 1.45 24.85
CA GLY A 115 6.24 0.46 25.36
C GLY A 115 6.14 0.16 26.86
N GLU A 116 5.22 0.80 27.57
CA GLU A 116 4.97 0.53 28.99
C GLU A 116 4.37 -0.87 29.20
N PRO A 117 4.77 -1.59 30.26
CA PRO A 117 4.20 -2.90 30.57
C PRO A 117 2.69 -2.84 30.77
N ARG A 118 1.97 -3.82 30.23
CA ARG A 118 0.51 -3.88 30.30
C ARG A 118 0.01 -5.27 30.64
N VAL A 119 -0.94 -5.36 31.55
CA VAL A 119 -1.65 -6.61 31.85
C VAL A 119 -2.92 -6.69 31.01
N ILE A 120 -3.11 -7.81 30.31
CA ILE A 120 -4.23 -8.08 29.42
C ILE A 120 -4.77 -9.49 29.67
N SER A 121 -6.04 -9.75 29.38
CA SER A 121 -6.56 -11.12 29.47
C SER A 121 -5.99 -11.99 28.35
N ARG A 122 -5.75 -13.29 28.63
CA ARG A 122 -5.30 -14.22 27.60
C ARG A 122 -6.30 -14.31 26.43
N TYR A 123 -7.60 -14.28 26.73
CA TYR A 123 -8.67 -14.36 25.74
C TYR A 123 -8.64 -13.20 24.75
N GLU A 124 -8.43 -11.97 25.23
CA GLU A 124 -8.36 -10.78 24.39
C GLU A 124 -7.21 -10.84 23.39
N LEU A 125 -6.05 -11.38 23.79
CA LEU A 125 -4.94 -11.62 22.85
C LEU A 125 -5.30 -12.70 21.82
N ILE A 126 -5.97 -13.77 22.22
CA ILE A 126 -6.42 -14.83 21.30
C ILE A 126 -7.40 -14.26 20.26
N ASP A 127 -8.37 -13.46 20.71
CA ASP A 127 -9.36 -12.81 19.84
C ASP A 127 -8.70 -11.84 18.84
N ALA A 128 -7.65 -11.13 19.29
CA ALA A 128 -6.81 -10.31 18.40
C ALA A 128 -5.97 -11.13 17.39
N GLY A 129 -5.98 -12.46 17.48
CA GLY A 129 -5.21 -13.36 16.61
C GLY A 129 -3.79 -13.63 17.07
N PHE A 130 -3.49 -13.46 18.37
CA PHE A 130 -2.19 -13.76 18.95
C PHE A 130 -1.98 -15.27 19.12
N HIS A 131 -0.80 -15.76 18.73
CA HIS A 131 -0.46 -17.18 18.83
C HIS A 131 0.74 -17.40 19.77
N PHE A 132 0.46 -17.80 21.02
CA PHE A 132 1.47 -18.03 22.07
C PHE A 132 2.52 -19.11 21.74
N LYS A 133 2.27 -19.99 20.77
CA LYS A 133 3.22 -21.03 20.35
C LYS A 133 4.41 -20.50 19.54
N TYR A 134 4.34 -19.27 19.04
CA TYR A 134 5.35 -18.70 18.15
C TYR A 134 6.01 -17.49 18.82
N PHE A 135 7.31 -17.61 19.06
CA PHE A 135 8.19 -16.61 19.68
C PHE A 135 9.61 -16.81 19.13
N THR A 136 10.47 -15.80 19.28
CA THR A 136 11.86 -15.77 18.82
C THR A 136 12.84 -16.18 19.90
N SER A 137 12.55 -15.85 21.17
CA SER A 137 13.47 -16.05 22.28
C SER A 137 12.72 -16.22 23.61
N ILE A 138 13.42 -16.78 24.59
CA ILE A 138 12.96 -16.95 25.97
C ILE A 138 13.99 -16.30 26.88
N SER A 139 13.54 -15.59 27.91
CA SER A 139 14.38 -15.13 29.02
C SER A 139 13.85 -15.65 30.34
N ILE A 140 14.75 -16.00 31.24
CA ILE A 140 14.43 -16.50 32.58
C ILE A 140 15.06 -15.55 33.60
N THR A 141 14.24 -14.97 34.47
CA THR A 141 14.75 -14.06 35.50
C THR A 141 15.36 -14.84 36.66
N ARG A 142 16.10 -14.15 37.54
CA ARG A 142 16.64 -14.74 38.79
C ARG A 142 15.55 -15.34 39.69
N LYS A 143 14.30 -14.88 39.55
CA LYS A 143 13.13 -15.40 40.27
C LYS A 143 12.45 -16.57 39.53
N GLN A 144 13.13 -17.18 38.55
CA GLN A 144 12.63 -18.27 37.70
C GLN A 144 11.35 -17.91 36.92
N GLU A 145 11.13 -16.63 36.66
CA GLU A 145 10.00 -16.20 35.83
C GLU A 145 10.36 -16.30 34.36
N ILE A 146 9.49 -16.92 33.56
CA ILE A 146 9.72 -17.18 32.14
C ILE A 146 9.01 -16.12 31.30
N TYR A 147 9.77 -15.48 30.41
CA TYR A 147 9.28 -14.50 29.45
C TYR A 147 9.54 -15.03 28.03
N HIS A 148 8.53 -14.89 27.17
CA HIS A 148 8.61 -15.27 25.76
C HIS A 148 8.56 -14.02 24.89
N TYR A 149 9.46 -13.90 23.93
CA TYR A 149 9.61 -12.69 23.14
C TYR A 149 9.30 -12.91 21.67
N CYS A 150 8.68 -11.93 21.03
CA CYS A 150 8.75 -11.72 19.59
C CYS A 150 9.60 -10.46 19.41
N PHE A 151 10.88 -10.62 19.11
CA PHE A 151 11.86 -9.53 19.05
C PHE A 151 11.93 -8.73 20.38
N ASP A 152 11.76 -7.41 20.34
CA ASP A 152 11.79 -6.47 21.46
C ASP A 152 10.58 -6.53 22.40
N ARG A 153 9.55 -7.33 22.08
CA ARG A 153 8.31 -7.38 22.85
C ARG A 153 8.04 -8.77 23.35
N GLY A 154 7.71 -8.89 24.61
CA GLY A 154 7.50 -10.18 25.25
C GLY A 154 6.24 -10.28 26.07
N TRP A 155 5.96 -11.49 26.50
CA TRP A 155 4.84 -11.82 27.36
C TRP A 155 5.22 -12.84 28.41
N LYS A 156 4.56 -12.74 29.56
CA LYS A 156 4.61 -13.69 30.67
C LYS A 156 3.21 -14.02 31.12
N GLU A 157 2.96 -15.30 31.39
CA GLU A 157 1.70 -15.76 31.96
C GLU A 157 1.66 -15.52 33.48
N LEU A 158 0.53 -15.01 33.97
CA LEU A 158 0.25 -14.79 35.38
C LEU A 158 -0.74 -15.85 35.89
N GLU A 159 -0.80 -16.06 37.21
CA GLU A 159 -1.57 -17.13 37.85
C GLU A 159 -3.09 -17.08 37.58
N ASN A 160 -3.64 -15.92 37.20
CA ASN A 160 -5.07 -15.70 36.99
C ASN A 160 -5.50 -15.69 35.50
N GLY A 161 -4.71 -16.33 34.63
CA GLY A 161 -4.99 -16.35 33.18
C GLY A 161 -4.85 -14.99 32.50
N LYS A 162 -4.20 -14.04 33.18
CA LYS A 162 -3.76 -12.77 32.59
C LYS A 162 -2.36 -12.92 32.02
N ILE A 163 -2.06 -12.08 31.06
CA ILE A 163 -0.77 -11.99 30.40
C ILE A 163 -0.19 -10.62 30.70
N LEU A 164 1.04 -10.61 31.20
CA LEU A 164 1.84 -9.38 31.29
C LEU A 164 2.61 -9.23 29.98
N LEU A 165 2.34 -8.15 29.25
CA LEU A 165 3.13 -7.73 28.10
C LEU A 165 4.25 -6.80 28.57
N VAL A 166 5.43 -6.96 27.96
CA VAL A 166 6.65 -6.20 28.29
C VAL A 166 7.39 -5.78 27.03
N PHE A 167 8.19 -4.73 27.18
CA PHE A 167 9.16 -4.29 26.18
C PHE A 167 10.58 -4.50 26.75
N SER A 168 11.50 -5.02 25.94
CA SER A 168 12.90 -5.23 26.33
C SER A 168 13.85 -4.67 25.28
N PHE A 169 14.61 -3.64 25.66
CA PHE A 169 15.67 -3.06 24.82
C PHE A 169 16.83 -4.03 24.59
N GLU A 170 17.12 -4.92 25.54
CA GLU A 170 18.21 -5.91 25.45
C GLU A 170 18.05 -6.83 24.24
N GLN A 171 16.81 -7.08 23.78
CA GLN A 171 16.53 -7.90 22.59
C GLN A 171 16.82 -7.17 21.26
N LEU A 172 17.17 -5.88 21.29
CA LEU A 172 17.51 -5.07 20.10
C LEU A 172 19.02 -4.96 19.87
N GLU A 173 19.83 -5.41 20.81
CA GLU A 173 21.30 -5.42 20.69
C GLU A 173 21.70 -6.59 19.77
N ILE A 174 21.95 -6.30 18.49
CA ILE A 174 22.47 -7.22 17.47
C ILE A 174 23.88 -6.82 17.10
#